data_AF-A2YXY4-F1
#
_entry.id   AF-A2YXY4-F1
#
_cell.length_a   1.000
_cell.length_b   1.000
_cell.length_c   1.000
_cell.angle_alpha   90.00
_cell.angle_beta   90.00
_cell.angle_gamma   90.00
#
_symmetry.space_group_name_H-M   'P 1'
#
loop_
_entity.id
_entity.type
_entity.pdbx_description
1 polymer ?
#
loop_
_entity_poly.entity_id
_entity_poly.type
_entity_poly.pdbx_seq_one_letter_code
_entity_poly.pdbx_strand_id
1 'polypeptide(L)'
;MAFHQRSISLPSRPLSKVEDELHSIEACISSPSTTIEVVSDGLRRLGDIYSSIVEIMCLPSNQICSSQQRRLLDGEMECSLQLLDLCNSMSEVFTELKIIIQDLQVHLRKGDGAVVQAKIQSFIRLMKNAKKHSKKTVKKVVSDNDCRIVKLMSEAREITTSLFESILYLLSKQITMPKSSLIPKAFQKKNLVICNEEQLQALECCIGDLEAGAGLLFRRLIQTRVTLLNILSS
;
A
#
# COMPACT_ATOMS: atom_id res chain seq x y z
N MET A 1 -41.14 35.82 17.53
CA MET A 1 -40.85 34.71 16.59
C MET A 1 -39.44 34.22 16.89
N ALA A 2 -39.33 33.04 17.51
CA ALA A 2 -38.04 32.48 17.91
C ALA A 2 -37.46 31.64 16.77
N PHE A 3 -36.22 31.92 16.37
CA PHE A 3 -35.50 31.16 15.37
C PHE A 3 -35.01 29.84 15.98
N HIS A 4 -35.55 28.71 15.51
CA HIS A 4 -35.00 27.39 15.81
C HIS A 4 -33.70 27.19 15.04
N GLN A 5 -32.58 27.36 15.75
CA GLN A 5 -31.27 26.97 15.27
C GLN A 5 -31.21 25.44 15.25
N ARG A 6 -31.27 24.83 14.06
CA ARG A 6 -31.10 23.39 13.89
C ARG A 6 -29.63 23.04 14.15
N SER A 7 -29.38 22.38 15.26
CA SER A 7 -28.10 21.74 15.55
C SER A 7 -27.81 20.68 14.48
N ILE A 8 -26.80 20.93 13.66
CA ILE A 8 -26.20 19.90 12.80
C ILE A 8 -25.46 18.92 13.71
N SER A 9 -26.06 17.77 13.98
CA SER A 9 -25.43 16.68 14.70
C SER A 9 -24.18 16.25 13.93
N LEU A 10 -23.00 16.43 14.53
CA LEU A 10 -21.77 15.80 14.08
C LEU A 10 -21.96 14.28 14.01
N PRO A 11 -21.33 13.57 13.06
CA PRO A 11 -21.39 12.11 13.01
C PRO A 11 -20.93 11.57 14.36
N SER A 12 -21.79 10.79 15.01
CA SER A 12 -21.64 10.47 16.43
C SER A 12 -20.49 9.50 16.74
N ARG A 13 -19.75 8.98 15.74
CA ARG A 13 -18.63 8.03 15.94
C ARG A 13 -17.59 8.08 14.81
N PRO A 14 -16.64 9.03 14.82
CA PRO A 14 -15.58 9.08 13.79
C PRO A 14 -14.65 7.85 13.85
N LEU A 15 -14.42 7.28 15.05
CA LEU A 15 -13.58 6.08 15.22
C LEU A 15 -14.16 4.83 14.54
N SER A 16 -15.47 4.54 14.70
CA SER A 16 -16.05 3.33 14.12
C SER A 16 -16.06 3.37 12.60
N LYS A 17 -16.22 4.56 12.01
CA LYS A 17 -16.11 4.73 10.56
C LYS A 17 -14.73 4.34 10.04
N VAL A 18 -13.66 4.70 10.77
CA VAL A 18 -12.30 4.34 10.40
C VAL A 18 -12.07 2.83 10.57
N GLU A 19 -12.58 2.23 11.66
CA GLU A 19 -12.55 0.77 11.88
C GLU A 19 -13.26 0.02 10.73
N ASP A 20 -14.47 0.45 10.35
CA ASP A 20 -15.24 -0.13 9.25
C ASP A 20 -14.50 -0.02 7.90
N GLU A 21 -13.84 1.11 7.66
CA GLU A 21 -13.08 1.34 6.44
C GLU A 21 -11.82 0.47 6.37
N LEU A 22 -11.11 0.29 7.48
CA LEU A 22 -9.98 -0.63 7.59
C LEU A 22 -10.40 -2.06 7.25
N HIS A 23 -11.46 -2.58 7.89
CA HIS A 23 -11.98 -3.91 7.60
C HIS A 23 -12.45 -4.07 6.15
N SER A 24 -13.03 -3.01 5.57
CA SER A 24 -13.41 -3.01 4.15
C SER A 24 -12.19 -3.17 3.24
N ILE A 25 -11.10 -2.44 3.49
CA ILE A 25 -9.86 -2.57 2.72
C ILE A 25 -9.28 -3.98 2.89
N GLU A 26 -9.20 -4.48 4.12
CA GLU A 26 -8.67 -5.82 4.43
C GLU A 26 -9.44 -6.93 3.69
N ALA A 27 -10.78 -6.84 3.69
CA ALA A 27 -11.64 -7.77 2.97
C ALA A 27 -11.40 -7.72 1.45
N CYS A 28 -11.24 -6.51 0.89
CA CYS A 28 -10.91 -6.33 -0.52
C CYS A 28 -9.57 -6.98 -0.89
N ILE A 29 -8.53 -6.81 -0.05
CA ILE A 29 -7.20 -7.38 -0.29
C ILE A 29 -7.22 -8.91 -0.20
N SER A 30 -7.95 -9.45 0.78
CA SER A 30 -8.04 -10.90 1.05
C SER A 30 -8.84 -11.66 -0.01
N SER A 31 -9.53 -10.97 -0.91
CA SER A 31 -10.32 -11.60 -1.97
C SER A 31 -9.45 -12.41 -2.95
N PRO A 32 -9.88 -13.59 -3.41
CA PRO A 32 -9.22 -14.30 -4.51
C PRO A 32 -9.21 -13.52 -5.83
N SER A 33 -10.11 -12.54 -5.98
CA SER A 33 -10.29 -11.72 -7.18
C SER A 33 -9.59 -10.35 -7.11
N THR A 34 -8.73 -10.12 -6.11
CA THR A 34 -8.01 -8.85 -5.96
C THR A 34 -7.22 -8.49 -7.22
N THR A 35 -7.40 -7.25 -7.68
CA THR A 35 -6.73 -6.70 -8.87
C THR A 35 -5.76 -5.58 -8.48
N ILE A 36 -4.91 -5.14 -9.42
CA ILE A 36 -3.98 -4.01 -9.20
C ILE A 36 -4.75 -2.71 -8.91
N GLU A 37 -5.87 -2.49 -9.58
CA GLU A 37 -6.74 -1.33 -9.34
C GLU A 37 -7.28 -1.31 -7.91
N VAL A 38 -7.78 -2.45 -7.42
CA VAL A 38 -8.30 -2.58 -6.04
C VAL A 38 -7.22 -2.28 -5.01
N VAL A 39 -5.99 -2.77 -5.21
CA VAL A 39 -4.90 -2.49 -4.26
C VAL A 39 -4.35 -1.07 -4.37
N SER A 40 -4.41 -0.45 -5.55
CA SER A 40 -4.09 0.97 -5.72
C SER A 40 -5.10 1.87 -5.00
N ASP A 41 -6.40 1.57 -5.13
CA ASP A 41 -7.46 2.23 -4.37
C ASP A 41 -7.25 2.04 -2.85
N GLY A 42 -6.88 0.84 -2.43
CA GLY A 42 -6.51 0.54 -1.05
C GLY A 42 -5.40 1.45 -0.50
N LEU A 43 -4.36 1.75 -1.28
CA LEU A 43 -3.27 2.66 -0.86
C LEU A 43 -3.79 4.09 -0.65
N ARG A 44 -4.67 4.55 -1.54
CA ARG A 44 -5.30 5.87 -1.44
C ARG A 44 -6.16 5.97 -0.19
N ARG A 45 -7.05 5.01 0.02
CA ARG A 45 -7.95 4.95 1.18
C ARG A 45 -7.19 4.83 2.50
N LEU A 46 -6.07 4.10 2.53
CA LEU A 46 -5.17 4.09 3.70
C LEU A 46 -4.58 5.47 4.00
N GLY A 47 -4.21 6.26 2.98
CA GLY A 47 -3.79 7.64 3.15
C GLY A 47 -4.88 8.52 3.80
N ASP A 48 -6.12 8.32 3.40
CA ASP A 48 -7.29 9.03 3.96
C ASP A 48 -7.58 8.56 5.40
N ILE A 49 -7.41 7.28 5.69
CA ILE A 49 -7.48 6.72 7.05
C ILE A 49 -6.43 7.36 7.96
N TYR A 50 -5.16 7.43 7.55
CA TYR A 50 -4.13 8.07 8.36
C TYR A 50 -4.42 9.56 8.60
N SER A 51 -4.99 10.25 7.62
CA SER A 51 -5.45 11.64 7.79
C SER A 51 -6.58 11.73 8.81
N SER A 52 -7.56 10.83 8.72
CA SER A 52 -8.69 10.76 9.64
C SER A 52 -8.24 10.44 11.07
N ILE A 53 -7.26 9.54 11.24
CA ILE A 53 -6.67 9.24 12.54
C ILE A 53 -6.07 10.50 13.15
N VAL A 54 -5.27 11.27 12.38
CA VAL A 54 -4.70 12.54 12.85
C VAL A 54 -5.78 13.52 13.29
N GLU A 55 -6.85 13.69 12.51
CA GLU A 55 -7.97 14.55 12.88
C GLU A 55 -8.64 14.11 14.19
N ILE A 56 -8.86 12.81 14.35
CA ILE A 56 -9.45 12.22 15.56
C ILE A 56 -8.55 12.47 16.78
N MET A 57 -7.23 12.32 16.62
CA MET A 57 -6.27 12.55 17.70
C MET A 57 -6.24 13.99 18.21
N CYS A 58 -6.47 14.95 17.32
CA CYS A 58 -6.51 16.37 17.65
C CYS A 58 -7.83 16.80 18.36
N LEU A 59 -8.83 15.93 18.45
CA LEU A 59 -10.09 16.25 19.13
C LEU A 59 -9.89 16.33 20.65
N PRO A 60 -10.51 17.32 21.35
CA PRO A 60 -10.40 17.44 22.80
C PRO A 60 -10.82 16.18 23.57
N SER A 61 -11.77 15.40 23.03
CA SER A 61 -12.26 14.15 23.61
C SER A 61 -11.24 13.01 23.60
N ASN A 62 -10.18 13.12 22.80
CA ASN A 62 -9.15 12.09 22.63
C ASN A 62 -7.79 12.58 23.15
N GLN A 63 -7.77 13.60 24.01
CA GLN A 63 -6.53 14.08 24.63
C GLN A 63 -5.81 12.93 25.35
N ILE A 64 -4.53 12.79 25.02
CA ILE A 64 -3.67 11.73 25.53
C ILE A 64 -3.18 12.16 26.92
N CYS A 65 -3.92 11.77 27.94
CA CYS A 65 -3.71 12.25 29.31
C CYS A 65 -2.90 11.30 30.18
N SER A 66 -2.89 9.99 29.90
CA SER A 66 -2.17 9.03 30.74
C SER A 66 -0.76 8.74 30.22
N SER A 67 0.19 8.56 31.14
CA SER A 67 1.56 8.14 30.83
C SER A 67 1.60 6.78 30.11
N GLN A 68 0.63 5.91 30.38
CA GLN A 68 0.47 4.63 29.68
C GLN A 68 0.13 4.85 28.20
N GLN A 69 -0.86 5.68 27.88
CA GLN A 69 -1.24 5.95 26.49
C GLN A 69 -0.10 6.62 25.70
N ARG A 70 0.66 7.53 26.33
CA ARG A 70 1.84 8.14 25.70
C ARG A 70 2.90 7.10 25.34
N ARG A 71 3.25 6.20 26.27
CA ARG A 71 4.22 5.11 26.01
C ARG A 71 3.77 4.16 24.91
N LEU A 72 2.48 3.83 24.85
CA LEU A 72 1.94 2.97 23.79
C LEU A 72 2.04 3.64 22.41
N LEU A 73 1.82 4.96 22.37
CA LEU A 73 1.93 5.76 21.16
C LEU A 73 3.37 5.91 20.70
N ASP A 74 4.31 6.12 21.63
CA ASP A 74 5.76 6.13 21.34
C ASP A 74 6.19 4.81 20.67
N GLY A 75 5.75 3.67 21.23
CA GLY A 75 6.05 2.36 20.64
C GLY A 75 5.45 2.17 19.23
N GLU A 76 4.24 2.67 19.01
CA GLU A 76 3.58 2.66 17.71
C GLU A 76 4.31 3.55 16.68
N MET A 77 4.85 4.68 17.13
CA MET A 77 5.63 5.57 16.28
C MET A 77 6.95 4.96 15.80
N GLU A 78 7.60 4.14 16.61
CA GLU A 78 8.79 3.39 16.18
C GLU A 78 8.44 2.36 15.10
N CYS A 79 7.26 1.73 15.21
CA CYS A 79 6.77 0.83 14.18
C CYS A 79 6.33 1.57 12.91
N SER A 80 5.81 2.81 13.03
CA SER A 80 5.51 3.67 11.89
C SER A 80 6.76 4.04 11.07
N LEU A 81 7.94 4.10 11.71
CA LEU A 81 9.21 4.34 11.02
C LEU A 81 9.58 3.17 10.11
N GLN A 82 9.41 1.93 10.60
CA GLN A 82 9.58 0.73 9.78
C GLN A 82 8.61 0.69 8.59
N LEU A 83 7.39 1.21 8.77
CA LEU A 83 6.42 1.33 7.68
C LEU A 83 6.83 2.38 6.64
N LEU A 84 7.42 3.50 7.07
CA LEU A 84 7.98 4.51 6.17
C LEU A 84 9.14 3.93 5.33
N ASP A 85 10.04 3.17 5.94
CA ASP A 85 11.12 2.48 5.23
C ASP A 85 10.58 1.50 4.17
N LEU A 86 9.50 0.78 4.51
CA LEU A 86 8.80 -0.09 3.57
C LEU A 86 8.18 0.70 2.42
N CYS A 87 7.49 1.81 2.70
CA CYS A 87 6.90 2.68 1.67
C CYS A 87 7.97 3.23 0.72
N ASN A 88 9.12 3.65 1.26
CA ASN A 88 10.25 4.12 0.45
C ASN A 88 10.80 3.01 -0.44
N SER A 89 11.06 1.84 0.14
CA SER A 89 11.53 0.65 -0.60
C SER A 89 10.57 0.25 -1.72
N MET A 90 9.26 0.30 -1.46
CA MET A 90 8.23 0.00 -2.47
C MET A 90 8.19 1.04 -3.58
N SER A 91 8.37 2.32 -3.24
CA SER A 91 8.45 3.40 -4.23
C SER A 91 9.64 3.19 -5.17
N GLU A 92 10.81 2.85 -4.64
CA GLU A 92 12.00 2.51 -5.44
C GLU A 92 11.74 1.33 -6.39
N VAL A 93 11.06 0.29 -5.91
CA VAL A 93 10.64 -0.85 -6.74
C VAL A 93 9.71 -0.40 -7.87
N PHE A 94 8.72 0.45 -7.61
CA PHE A 94 7.82 0.95 -8.65
C PHE A 94 8.54 1.79 -9.70
N THR A 95 9.43 2.67 -9.27
CA THR A 95 10.26 3.47 -10.18
C THR A 95 11.12 2.57 -11.07
N GLU A 96 11.79 1.57 -10.51
CA GLU A 96 12.62 0.64 -11.31
C GLU A 96 11.78 -0.22 -12.25
N LEU A 97 10.60 -0.70 -11.82
CA LEU A 97 9.68 -1.43 -12.69
C LEU A 97 9.22 -0.59 -13.89
N LYS A 98 8.92 0.69 -13.66
CA LYS A 98 8.53 1.62 -14.73
C LYS A 98 9.62 1.76 -15.78
N ILE A 99 10.88 1.91 -15.35
CA ILE A 99 12.04 1.95 -16.25
C ILE A 99 12.15 0.65 -17.05
N ILE A 100 11.99 -0.51 -16.40
CA ILE A 100 12.05 -1.80 -17.09
C ILE A 100 10.93 -1.95 -18.14
N ILE A 101 9.71 -1.49 -17.83
CA ILE A 101 8.58 -1.56 -18.76
C ILE A 101 8.78 -0.64 -19.96
N GLN A 102 9.25 0.59 -19.74
CA GLN A 102 9.55 1.52 -20.82
C GLN A 102 10.65 0.96 -21.74
N ASP A 103 11.70 0.36 -21.17
CA ASP A 103 12.73 -0.33 -21.93
C ASP A 103 12.16 -1.52 -22.73
N LEU A 104 11.27 -2.31 -22.13
CA LEU A 104 10.59 -3.42 -22.81
C LEU A 104 9.80 -2.92 -24.02
N GLN A 105 9.03 -1.84 -23.88
CA GLN A 105 8.26 -1.26 -24.99
C GLN A 105 9.17 -0.82 -26.14
N VAL A 106 10.25 -0.09 -25.83
CA VAL A 106 11.21 0.38 -26.84
C VAL A 106 11.86 -0.76 -27.60
N HIS A 107 12.32 -1.81 -26.90
CA HIS A 107 13.04 -2.91 -27.53
C HIS A 107 12.11 -3.92 -28.21
N LEU A 108 10.85 -4.01 -27.77
CA LEU A 108 9.81 -4.76 -28.46
C LEU A 108 9.52 -4.16 -29.84
N ARG A 109 9.40 -2.82 -29.95
CA ARG A 109 9.23 -2.13 -31.25
C ARG A 109 10.43 -2.33 -32.19
N LYS A 110 11.64 -2.41 -31.65
CA LYS A 110 12.88 -2.63 -32.42
C LYS A 110 13.08 -4.09 -32.85
N GLY A 111 12.32 -5.04 -32.30
CA GLY A 111 12.49 -6.46 -32.56
C GLY A 111 13.75 -7.07 -31.91
N ASP A 112 14.32 -6.43 -30.88
CA ASP A 112 15.52 -6.92 -30.20
C ASP A 112 15.15 -7.98 -29.13
N GLY A 113 14.95 -9.21 -29.59
CA GLY A 113 14.52 -10.32 -28.73
C GLY A 113 15.50 -10.62 -27.58
N ALA A 114 16.80 -10.41 -27.77
CA ALA A 114 17.80 -10.67 -26.74
C ALA A 114 17.71 -9.64 -25.60
N VAL A 115 17.58 -8.35 -25.92
CA VAL A 115 17.41 -7.30 -24.91
C VAL A 115 16.05 -7.41 -24.22
N VAL A 116 14.98 -7.72 -24.96
CA VAL A 116 13.65 -7.99 -24.36
C VAL A 116 13.74 -9.11 -23.35
N GLN A 117 14.39 -10.23 -23.68
CA GLN A 117 14.58 -11.34 -22.76
C GLN A 117 15.39 -10.94 -21.52
N ALA A 118 16.46 -10.15 -21.69
CA ALA A 118 17.25 -9.65 -20.57
C ALA A 118 16.42 -8.76 -19.62
N LYS A 119 15.58 -7.86 -20.16
CA LYS A 119 14.71 -6.98 -19.38
C LYS A 119 13.60 -7.75 -18.64
N ILE A 120 13.03 -8.78 -19.25
CA ILE A 120 12.10 -9.70 -18.56
C ILE A 120 12.78 -10.36 -17.36
N GLN A 121 14.05 -10.80 -17.51
CA GLN A 121 14.79 -11.38 -16.39
C GLN A 121 15.07 -10.36 -15.27
N SER A 122 15.37 -9.11 -15.63
CA SER A 122 15.51 -8.01 -14.65
C SER A 122 14.20 -7.77 -13.88
N PHE A 123 13.05 -7.73 -14.56
CA PHE A 123 11.74 -7.62 -13.91
C PHE A 123 11.52 -8.74 -12.90
N ILE A 124 11.71 -10.00 -13.32
CA ILE A 124 11.51 -11.17 -12.48
C ILE A 124 12.45 -11.14 -11.27
N ARG A 125 13.71 -10.73 -11.46
CA ARG A 125 14.71 -10.60 -10.39
C ARG A 125 14.29 -9.53 -9.38
N LEU A 126 13.89 -8.35 -9.85
CA LEU A 126 13.43 -7.25 -9.01
C LEU A 126 12.24 -7.68 -8.15
N MET A 127 11.22 -8.29 -8.75
CA MET A 127 10.05 -8.80 -8.02
C MET A 127 10.40 -9.85 -6.97
N LYS A 128 11.32 -10.77 -7.28
CA LYS A 128 11.82 -11.78 -6.33
C LYS A 128 12.56 -11.15 -5.16
N ASN A 129 13.39 -10.15 -5.44
CA ASN A 129 14.14 -9.43 -4.41
C ASN A 129 13.17 -8.65 -3.51
N ALA A 130 12.27 -7.84 -4.09
CA ALA A 130 11.29 -7.07 -3.35
C ALA A 130 10.45 -7.96 -2.41
N LYS A 131 9.97 -9.11 -2.90
CA LYS A 131 9.20 -10.07 -2.09
C LYS A 131 10.02 -10.71 -0.95
N LYS A 132 11.33 -10.87 -1.12
CA LYS A 132 12.22 -11.37 -0.06
C LYS A 132 12.44 -10.32 1.02
N HIS A 133 12.51 -9.05 0.64
CA HIS A 133 12.68 -7.93 1.56
C HIS A 133 11.37 -7.60 2.31
N SER A 134 10.20 -7.73 1.68
CA SER A 134 8.91 -7.47 2.33
C SER A 134 8.60 -8.44 3.48
N LYS A 135 8.97 -9.72 3.35
CA LYS A 135 8.74 -10.74 4.39
C LYS A 135 9.51 -10.52 5.70
N LYS A 136 10.47 -9.59 5.74
CA LYS A 136 11.37 -9.40 6.88
C LYS A 136 10.86 -8.40 7.94
N THR A 137 9.74 -7.72 7.71
CA THR A 137 9.28 -6.61 8.57
C THR A 137 7.76 -6.50 8.40
N VAL A 138 6.88 -6.52 9.41
CA VAL A 138 6.75 -5.69 10.63
C VAL A 138 6.44 -6.59 11.82
N LYS A 139 7.07 -6.37 12.98
CA LYS A 139 6.72 -7.11 14.20
C LYS A 139 5.29 -6.77 14.60
N LYS A 140 4.43 -7.78 14.74
CA LYS A 140 3.11 -7.63 15.36
C LYS A 140 3.33 -7.16 16.80
N VAL A 141 3.04 -5.89 17.07
CA VAL A 141 2.88 -5.43 18.45
C VAL A 141 1.53 -5.95 18.90
N VAL A 142 1.50 -7.19 19.38
CA VAL A 142 0.33 -7.69 20.11
C VAL A 142 0.31 -6.91 21.41
N SER A 143 -0.52 -5.88 21.44
CA SER A 143 -0.90 -5.23 22.67
C SER A 143 -2.40 -5.32 22.80
N ASP A 144 -2.85 -5.88 23.91
CA ASP A 144 -4.19 -5.66 24.45
C ASP A 144 -4.27 -4.17 24.81
N ASN A 145 -4.52 -3.33 23.79
CA ASN A 145 -4.25 -1.89 23.89
C ASN A 145 -5.51 -1.12 24.33
N ASP A 146 -5.48 -0.59 25.55
CA ASP A 146 -6.45 0.38 26.08
C ASP A 146 -6.53 1.69 25.25
N CYS A 147 -5.57 1.93 24.35
CA CYS A 147 -5.54 3.11 23.48
C CYS A 147 -6.13 2.81 22.09
N ARG A 148 -7.36 3.27 21.85
CA ARG A 148 -8.09 3.09 20.57
C ARG A 148 -7.33 3.65 19.36
N ILE A 149 -6.62 4.77 19.53
CA ILE A 149 -5.80 5.38 18.47
C ILE A 149 -4.65 4.47 18.07
N VAL A 150 -3.94 3.92 19.05
CA VAL A 150 -2.83 3.00 18.78
C VAL A 150 -3.34 1.73 18.10
N LYS A 151 -4.51 1.23 18.50
CA LYS A 151 -5.16 0.10 17.82
C LYS A 151 -5.41 0.40 16.34
N LEU A 152 -6.04 1.53 16.03
CA LEU A 152 -6.30 1.96 14.65
C LEU A 152 -5.03 2.09 13.82
N MET A 153 -3.98 2.70 14.38
CA MET A 153 -2.69 2.87 13.70
C MET A 153 -2.01 1.52 13.43
N SER A 154 -2.04 0.61 14.41
CA SER A 154 -1.47 -0.73 14.27
C SER A 154 -2.20 -1.51 13.17
N GLU A 155 -3.53 -1.46 13.15
CA GLU A 155 -4.35 -2.12 12.14
C GLU A 155 -4.12 -1.53 10.74
N ALA A 156 -4.09 -0.21 10.61
CA ALA A 156 -3.74 0.47 9.36
C ALA A 156 -2.34 0.06 8.85
N ARG A 157 -1.36 -0.11 9.74
CA ARG A 157 -0.01 -0.58 9.39
C ARG A 157 -0.01 -2.02 8.93
N GLU A 158 -0.73 -2.91 9.61
CA GLU A 158 -0.84 -4.33 9.24
C GLU A 158 -1.50 -4.48 7.85
N ILE A 159 -2.57 -3.72 7.60
CA ILE A 159 -3.26 -3.69 6.31
C ILE A 159 -2.34 -3.10 5.23
N THR A 160 -1.61 -2.01 5.50
CA THR A 160 -0.64 -1.44 4.56
C THR A 160 0.43 -2.47 4.16
N THR A 161 0.94 -3.23 5.15
CA THR A 161 1.95 -4.26 4.91
C THR A 161 1.38 -5.37 4.01
N SER A 162 0.20 -5.89 4.34
CA SER A 162 -0.51 -6.91 3.55
C SER A 162 -0.82 -6.42 2.12
N LEU A 163 -1.12 -5.14 1.97
CA LEU A 163 -1.39 -4.51 0.69
C LEU A 163 -0.14 -4.48 -0.19
N PHE A 164 1.01 -4.07 0.33
CA PHE A 164 2.27 -4.13 -0.42
C PHE A 164 2.68 -5.56 -0.79
N GLU A 165 2.48 -6.54 0.10
CA GLU A 165 2.71 -7.94 -0.24
C GLU A 165 1.81 -8.42 -1.39
N SER A 166 0.55 -8.00 -1.38
CA SER A 166 -0.43 -8.31 -2.42
C SER A 166 -0.08 -7.64 -3.75
N ILE A 167 0.37 -6.39 -3.73
CA ILE A 167 0.88 -5.68 -4.91
C ILE A 167 2.06 -6.45 -5.51
N LEU A 168 3.05 -6.84 -4.70
CA LEU A 168 4.20 -7.60 -5.18
C LEU A 168 3.78 -8.95 -5.78
N TYR A 169 2.80 -9.62 -5.17
CA TYR A 169 2.26 -10.86 -5.70
C TYR A 169 1.56 -10.66 -7.05
N LEU A 170 0.71 -9.64 -7.18
CA LEU A 170 0.00 -9.33 -8.43
C LEU A 170 0.98 -8.97 -9.55
N LEU A 171 1.91 -8.05 -9.28
CA LEU A 171 2.93 -7.63 -10.26
C LEU A 171 3.81 -8.80 -10.70
N SER A 172 4.14 -9.75 -9.81
CA SER A 172 4.92 -10.93 -10.17
C SER A 172 4.24 -11.85 -11.19
N LYS A 173 2.91 -11.74 -11.36
CA LYS A 173 2.12 -12.50 -12.33
C LYS A 173 1.95 -11.79 -13.67
N GLN A 174 2.28 -10.50 -13.75
CA GLN A 174 2.06 -9.71 -14.96
C GLN A 174 3.03 -10.11 -16.07
N ILE A 175 4.29 -10.41 -15.75
CA ILE A 175 5.28 -10.83 -16.75
C ILE A 175 5.67 -12.29 -16.51
N THR A 176 5.11 -13.19 -17.31
CA THR A 176 5.47 -14.62 -17.30
C THR A 176 6.19 -15.00 -18.59
N MET A 177 7.26 -15.80 -18.49
CA MET A 177 7.99 -16.35 -19.64
C MET A 177 7.09 -17.16 -20.57
N PRO A 178 7.23 -17.07 -21.91
CA PRO A 178 6.90 -18.20 -22.77
C PRO A 178 7.85 -19.35 -22.38
N LYS A 179 7.32 -20.52 -22.02
CA LYS A 179 8.16 -21.71 -21.93
C LYS A 179 8.77 -21.93 -23.32
N SER A 180 10.08 -21.90 -23.44
CA SER A 180 10.80 -22.33 -24.63
C SER A 180 10.63 -23.83 -24.81
N SER A 181 9.46 -24.25 -25.28
CA SER A 181 9.21 -25.62 -25.72
C SER A 181 9.09 -25.61 -27.23
N LEU A 182 10.00 -26.32 -27.89
CA LEU A 182 9.95 -26.74 -29.31
C LEU A 182 8.78 -27.71 -29.58
N ILE A 183 7.59 -27.46 -29.03
CA ILE A 183 6.42 -28.36 -29.16
C ILE A 183 5.20 -27.52 -29.60
N PRO A 184 4.43 -27.96 -30.61
CA PRO A 184 3.31 -27.19 -31.15
C PRO A 184 2.20 -26.94 -30.12
N LYS A 185 1.58 -25.76 -30.28
CA LYS A 185 0.56 -25.16 -29.45
C LYS A 185 -0.74 -25.98 -29.41
N ALA A 186 -0.98 -26.65 -28.29
CA ALA A 186 -2.32 -26.90 -27.77
C ALA A 186 -2.21 -26.92 -26.24
N PHE A 187 -3.07 -26.19 -25.53
CA PHE A 187 -3.18 -26.16 -24.06
C PHE A 187 -2.23 -25.26 -23.24
N GLN A 188 -1.92 -24.03 -23.68
CA GLN A 188 -1.53 -22.98 -22.73
C GLN A 188 -2.75 -22.12 -22.37
N LYS A 189 -3.54 -22.58 -21.39
CA LYS A 189 -4.67 -21.85 -20.81
C LYS A 189 -4.21 -21.19 -19.49
N LYS A 190 -4.39 -19.87 -19.40
CA LYS A 190 -4.33 -18.99 -18.20
C LYS A 190 -2.96 -18.65 -17.59
N ASN A 191 -1.99 -18.20 -18.38
CA ASN A 191 -0.98 -17.26 -17.87
C ASN A 191 -1.08 -15.99 -18.70
N LEU A 192 -1.26 -14.84 -18.06
CA LEU A 192 -1.16 -13.54 -18.72
C LEU A 192 0.32 -13.40 -19.14
N VAL A 193 0.59 -13.70 -20.40
CA VAL A 193 1.89 -13.40 -21.03
C VAL A 193 1.72 -12.00 -21.60
N ILE A 194 2.38 -11.01 -20.99
CA ILE A 194 2.49 -9.68 -21.61
C ILE A 194 3.35 -9.86 -22.87
N CYS A 195 2.69 -9.85 -24.02
CA CYS A 195 3.29 -10.11 -25.32
C CYS A 195 3.12 -8.95 -26.30
N ASN A 196 2.38 -7.90 -25.92
CA ASN A 196 2.18 -6.75 -26.77
C ASN A 196 2.36 -5.43 -26.00
N GLU A 197 2.53 -4.38 -26.79
CA GLU A 197 2.79 -3.04 -26.31
C GLU A 197 1.64 -2.43 -25.50
N GLU A 198 0.39 -2.70 -25.88
CA GLU A 198 -0.81 -2.23 -25.18
C GLU A 198 -0.86 -2.75 -23.73
N GLN A 199 -0.51 -4.02 -23.53
CA GLN A 199 -0.46 -4.62 -22.19
C GLN A 199 0.68 -4.04 -21.34
N LEU A 200 1.83 -3.75 -21.95
CA LEU A 200 2.92 -3.05 -21.25
C LEU A 200 2.50 -1.63 -20.87
N GLN A 201 1.77 -0.93 -21.74
CA GLN A 201 1.27 0.41 -21.46
C GLN A 201 0.26 0.40 -20.31
N ALA A 202 -0.67 -0.56 -20.30
CA ALA A 202 -1.62 -0.72 -19.21
C ALA A 202 -0.90 -1.03 -17.89
N LEU A 203 0.13 -1.88 -17.92
CA LEU A 203 0.93 -2.16 -16.73
C LEU A 203 1.70 -0.93 -16.24
N GLU A 204 2.27 -0.13 -17.15
CA GLU A 204 2.94 1.14 -16.81
C GLU A 204 1.99 2.09 -16.09
N CYS A 205 0.76 2.27 -16.61
CA CYS A 205 -0.27 3.09 -15.97
C CYS A 205 -0.59 2.58 -14.56
N CYS A 206 -0.84 1.28 -14.42
CA CYS A 206 -1.09 0.66 -13.12
C CYS A 206 0.06 0.87 -12.12
N ILE A 207 1.32 0.78 -12.57
CA ILE A 207 2.48 1.04 -11.71
C ILE A 207 2.56 2.52 -11.33
N GLY A 208 2.22 3.42 -12.24
CA GLY A 208 2.10 4.85 -11.93
C GLY A 208 1.07 5.14 -10.84
N ASP A 209 -0.08 4.48 -10.89
CA ASP A 209 -1.12 4.62 -9.85
C ASP A 209 -0.66 4.05 -8.50
N LEU A 210 0.06 2.93 -8.50
CA LEU A 210 0.67 2.35 -7.30
C LEU A 210 1.76 3.26 -6.70
N GLU A 211 2.63 3.83 -7.54
CA GLU A 211 3.68 4.78 -7.15
C GLU A 211 3.07 6.04 -6.53
N ALA A 212 2.03 6.60 -7.16
CA ALA A 212 1.30 7.76 -6.64
C ALA A 212 0.62 7.46 -5.30
N GLY A 213 -0.04 6.30 -5.18
CA GLY A 213 -0.68 5.85 -3.94
C GLY A 213 0.32 5.65 -2.80
N ALA A 214 1.45 4.98 -3.06
CA ALA A 214 2.51 4.78 -2.07
C ALA A 214 3.15 6.11 -1.64
N GLY A 215 3.38 7.02 -2.58
CA GLY A 215 3.88 8.36 -2.29
C GLY A 215 2.91 9.21 -1.47
N LEU A 216 1.60 9.10 -1.73
CA LEU A 216 0.57 9.73 -0.89
C LEU A 216 0.63 9.19 0.53
N LEU A 217 0.63 7.86 0.68
CA LEU A 217 0.67 7.20 1.98
C LEU A 217 1.93 7.57 2.77
N PHE A 218 3.10 7.57 2.13
CA PHE A 218 4.35 8.01 2.74
C PHE A 218 4.24 9.43 3.32
N ARG A 219 3.72 10.38 2.53
CA ARG A 219 3.52 11.77 3.01
C ARG A 219 2.57 11.84 4.20
N ARG A 220 1.48 11.07 4.18
CA ARG A 220 0.52 11.01 5.30
C ARG A 220 1.15 10.42 6.55
N LEU A 221 1.93 9.35 6.45
CA LEU A 221 2.66 8.77 7.57
C LEU A 221 3.63 9.77 8.22
N ILE A 222 4.35 10.55 7.42
CA ILE A 222 5.21 11.64 7.93
C ILE A 222 4.39 12.67 8.71
N GLN A 223 3.27 13.15 8.13
CA GLN A 223 2.37 14.11 8.79
C GLN A 223 1.82 13.56 10.11
N THR A 224 1.42 12.30 10.13
CA THR A 224 0.96 11.62 11.34
C THR A 224 2.06 11.61 12.40
N ARG A 225 3.29 11.22 12.05
CA ARG A 225 4.42 11.23 13.00
C ARG A 225 4.72 12.62 13.56
N VAL A 226 4.72 13.65 12.72
CA VAL A 226 4.95 15.05 13.18
C VAL A 226 3.86 15.47 14.16
N THR A 227 2.60 15.18 13.86
CA THR A 227 1.48 15.51 14.74
C THR A 227 1.58 14.80 16.08
N LEU A 228 1.96 13.53 16.05
CA LEU A 228 2.19 12.73 17.25
C LEU A 228 3.30 13.28 18.13
N LEU A 229 4.46 13.61 17.55
CA LEU A 229 5.58 14.21 18.26
C LEU A 229 5.15 15.50 18.96
N ASN A 230 4.37 16.35 18.28
CA ASN A 230 3.86 17.59 18.86
C ASN A 230 2.97 17.32 20.08
N ILE A 231 2.02 16.38 19.97
CA ILE A 231 1.13 15.99 21.07
C ILE A 231 1.90 15.41 22.26
N LEU A 232 2.93 14.61 22.01
CA LEU A 232 3.73 13.99 23.06
C LEU A 232 4.69 14.98 23.74
N SER A 233 5.09 16.04 23.04
CA SER A 233 5.94 17.12 23.56
C SER A 233 5.18 18.21 24.33
N SER A 234 3.86 18.30 24.15
CA SER A 234 2.97 19.20 24.92
C SER A 234 2.53 18.60 26.25
#